data_AF-A0A346N2K3-F1
#
_entry.id   AF-A0A346N2K3-F1
#
_cell.length_a   1.000
_cell.length_b   1.000
_cell.length_c   1.000
_cell.angle_alpha   90.00
_cell.angle_beta   90.00
_cell.angle_gamma   90.00
#
_symmetry.space_group_name_H-M   'P 1'
#
loop_
_entity.id
_entity.type
_entity.pdbx_description
1 polymer ?
#
loop_
_entity_poly.entity_id
_entity_poly.type
_entity_poly.pdbx_seq_one_letter_code
_entity_poly.pdbx_strand_id
1 'polypeptide(L)'
;MQDSVSFEELSDTFVRIGCVESPAEYHGTLCGTLCVRAPEDINLARLLDVGGDEALILRPDPAAQTELRQLCNEALHALQDEDMGFEPLLPDDEAELGTRVLALASWCEGFLFGLASRPGLDLKKCSEEVREVLRDFTQFTQASLGENEDLELEEGAYVELVEYVRVGAQLVFMEFRARPLPDPSQSRQLH
;
A
#
# COMPACT_ATOMS: atom_id res chain seq x y z
N MET A 1 14.29 -1.68 20.04
CA MET A 1 13.53 -2.09 18.85
C MET A 1 12.10 -1.83 19.20
N GLN A 2 11.45 -0.95 18.43
CA GLN A 2 10.02 -0.75 18.53
C GLN A 2 9.45 -1.84 17.63
N ASP A 3 8.60 -2.71 18.18
CA ASP A 3 8.01 -3.80 17.41
C ASP A 3 7.15 -3.18 16.30
N SER A 4 7.41 -3.58 15.05
CA SER A 4 6.66 -3.13 13.87
C SER A 4 5.24 -3.67 13.92
N VAL A 5 4.26 -2.87 13.50
CA VAL A 5 2.85 -3.29 13.48
C VAL A 5 2.68 -4.52 12.57
N SER A 6 2.20 -5.64 13.14
CA SER A 6 1.97 -6.87 12.38
C SER A 6 0.61 -6.87 11.65
N PHE A 7 0.45 -7.80 10.71
CA PHE A 7 -0.81 -7.98 9.99
C PHE A 7 -1.96 -8.35 10.94
N GLU A 8 -1.67 -9.20 11.94
CA GLU A 8 -2.60 -9.66 12.97
C GLU A 8 -2.98 -8.51 13.90
N GLU A 9 -2.00 -7.70 14.33
CA GLU A 9 -2.26 -6.53 15.18
C GLU A 9 -3.16 -5.51 14.47
N LEU A 10 -2.93 -5.27 13.18
CA LEU A 10 -3.78 -4.39 12.39
C LEU A 10 -5.17 -5.00 12.16
N SER A 11 -5.25 -6.32 11.96
CA SER A 11 -6.51 -7.06 11.86
C SER A 11 -7.35 -6.91 13.13
N ASP A 12 -6.74 -7.09 14.30
CA ASP A 12 -7.40 -6.92 15.61
C ASP A 12 -7.87 -5.47 15.81
N THR A 13 -7.06 -4.52 15.36
CA THR A 13 -7.41 -3.10 15.35
C THR A 13 -8.65 -2.84 14.52
N PHE A 14 -8.72 -3.41 13.31
CA PHE A 14 -9.86 -3.27 12.41
C PHE A 14 -11.12 -3.89 13.00
N VAL A 15 -11.02 -5.11 13.53
CA VAL A 15 -12.12 -5.77 14.25
C VAL A 15 -12.62 -4.89 15.39
N ARG A 16 -11.73 -4.28 16.17
CA ARG A 16 -12.07 -3.42 17.31
C ARG A 16 -12.78 -2.13 16.91
N ILE A 17 -12.39 -1.49 15.81
CA ILE A 17 -13.08 -0.30 15.29
C ILE A 17 -14.30 -0.64 14.42
N GLY A 18 -14.51 -1.92 14.09
CA GLY A 18 -15.61 -2.35 13.22
C GLY A 18 -15.35 -2.07 11.73
N CYS A 19 -14.07 -1.98 11.35
CA CYS A 19 -13.64 -1.94 9.96
C CYS A 19 -13.71 -3.36 9.37
N VAL A 20 -14.16 -3.46 8.12
CA VAL A 20 -14.24 -4.72 7.36
C VAL A 20 -13.23 -4.80 6.21
N GLU A 21 -12.43 -3.76 6.04
CA GLU A 21 -11.41 -3.67 5.00
C GLU A 21 -10.26 -4.65 5.24
N SER A 22 -9.53 -5.00 4.18
CA SER A 22 -8.32 -5.81 4.29
C SER A 22 -7.16 -5.00 4.89
N PRO A 23 -6.44 -5.50 5.90
CA PRO A 23 -5.22 -4.87 6.41
C PRO A 23 -4.16 -4.66 5.31
N ALA A 24 -4.04 -5.63 4.40
CA ALA A 24 -3.12 -5.57 3.27
C ALA A 24 -3.50 -4.45 2.28
N GLU A 25 -4.79 -4.34 1.94
CA GLU A 25 -5.29 -3.27 1.06
C GLU A 25 -5.13 -1.88 1.68
N TYR A 26 -5.44 -1.75 2.97
CA TYR A 26 -5.24 -0.50 3.69
C TYR A 26 -3.76 -0.09 3.71
N HIS A 27 -2.86 -1.03 4.00
CA HIS A 27 -1.43 -0.77 3.99
C HIS A 27 -0.94 -0.39 2.58
N GLY A 28 -1.41 -1.09 1.55
CA GLY A 28 -1.17 -0.71 0.15
C GLY A 28 -1.62 0.73 -0.12
N THR A 29 -2.86 1.07 0.23
CA THR A 29 -3.43 2.42 0.08
C THR A 29 -2.61 3.49 0.78
N LEU A 30 -2.15 3.20 1.99
CA LEU A 30 -1.27 4.07 2.75
C LEU A 30 0.06 4.28 2.03
N CYS A 31 0.74 3.22 1.60
CA CYS A 31 2.01 3.28 0.87
C CYS A 31 1.88 4.04 -0.47
N GLY A 32 0.83 3.77 -1.25
CA GLY A 32 0.54 4.49 -2.49
C GLY A 32 0.29 5.97 -2.26
N THR A 33 -0.46 6.32 -1.20
CA THR A 33 -0.70 7.72 -0.81
C THR A 33 0.59 8.40 -0.35
N LEU A 34 1.44 7.70 0.40
CA LEU A 34 2.75 8.17 0.82
C LEU A 34 3.71 8.41 -0.36
N CYS A 35 3.48 7.85 -1.55
CA CYS A 35 4.24 8.24 -2.73
C CYS A 35 3.93 9.68 -3.18
N VAL A 36 2.73 10.20 -2.88
CA VAL A 36 2.22 11.44 -3.50
C VAL A 36 1.81 12.53 -2.51
N ARG A 37 1.78 12.25 -1.20
CA ARG A 37 1.42 13.21 -0.14
C ARG A 37 2.36 13.09 1.05
N ALA A 38 2.63 14.19 1.74
CA ALA A 38 3.35 14.15 3.01
C ALA A 38 2.48 13.46 4.09
N PRO A 39 3.07 12.72 5.04
CA PRO A 39 2.30 11.96 6.05
C PRO A 39 1.34 12.84 6.86
N GLU A 40 1.71 14.11 7.12
CA GLU A 40 0.88 15.10 7.82
C GLU A 40 -0.38 15.51 7.05
N ASP A 41 -0.41 15.32 5.73
CA ASP A 41 -1.54 15.63 4.86
C ASP A 41 -2.47 14.42 4.65
N ILE A 42 -2.14 13.26 5.23
CA ILE A 42 -2.90 12.02 5.09
C ILE A 42 -3.90 11.90 6.25
N ASN A 43 -5.18 11.83 5.90
CA ASN A 43 -6.20 11.46 6.87
C ASN A 43 -6.32 9.93 6.92
N LEU A 44 -5.59 9.30 7.84
CA LEU A 44 -5.51 7.84 8.01
C LEU A 44 -6.89 7.20 8.21
N ALA A 45 -7.79 7.84 8.96
CA ALA A 45 -9.13 7.32 9.18
C ALA A 45 -9.98 7.31 7.88
N ARG A 46 -9.74 8.24 6.95
CA ARG A 46 -10.42 8.25 5.65
C ARG A 46 -9.89 7.21 4.67
N LEU A 47 -8.68 6.67 4.90
CA LEU A 47 -8.18 5.56 4.09
C LEU A 47 -8.89 4.23 4.43
N LEU A 48 -9.58 4.16 5.57
CA LEU A 48 -10.44 3.02 5.95
C LEU A 48 -11.84 3.06 5.28
N ASP A 49 -12.12 4.10 4.49
CA ASP A 49 -13.40 4.30 3.79
C ASP A 49 -13.13 4.27 2.27
N VAL A 50 -12.63 3.13 1.79
CA VAL A 50 -12.24 2.94 0.37
C VAL A 50 -13.45 3.03 -0.56
N GLY A 51 -14.66 2.71 -0.05
CA GLY A 51 -15.93 2.76 -0.80
C GLY A 51 -16.69 4.08 -0.77
N GLY A 52 -16.31 5.04 0.08
CA GLY A 52 -17.08 6.28 0.29
C GLY A 52 -18.48 6.03 0.84
N ASP A 53 -18.66 4.91 1.55
CA ASP A 53 -19.95 4.57 2.15
C ASP A 53 -20.11 5.40 3.42
N GLU A 54 -20.94 6.44 3.34
CA GLU A 54 -21.28 7.30 4.48
C GLU A 54 -21.83 6.50 5.70
N ALA A 55 -22.16 5.22 5.51
CA ALA A 55 -22.57 4.28 6.56
C ALA A 55 -21.43 3.63 7.35
N LEU A 56 -20.15 3.76 6.94
CA LEU A 56 -19.00 3.18 7.64
C LEU A 56 -18.69 3.98 8.92
N ILE A 57 -19.51 3.77 9.95
CA ILE A 57 -19.36 4.38 11.26
C ILE A 57 -18.34 3.56 12.06
N LEU A 58 -17.06 3.90 11.90
CA LEU A 58 -16.00 3.34 12.74
C LEU A 58 -16.24 3.71 14.21
N ARG A 59 -16.04 2.74 15.09
CA ARG A 59 -16.08 2.96 16.53
C ARG A 59 -14.89 3.82 16.94
N PRO A 60 -15.10 4.89 17.74
CA PRO A 60 -14.01 5.74 18.17
C PRO A 60 -13.09 4.95 19.12
N ASP A 61 -11.84 4.77 18.71
CA ASP A 61 -10.79 4.15 19.51
C ASP A 61 -9.49 4.98 19.41
N PRO A 62 -9.05 5.66 20.49
CA PRO A 62 -7.80 6.41 20.52
C PRO A 62 -6.54 5.56 20.32
N ALA A 63 -6.57 4.29 20.74
CA ALA A 63 -5.46 3.36 20.54
C ALA A 63 -5.33 3.00 19.05
N ALA A 64 -6.46 2.71 18.37
CA ALA A 64 -6.46 2.50 16.93
C ALA A 64 -5.86 3.67 16.16
N GLN A 65 -6.20 4.91 16.52
CA GLN A 65 -5.59 6.08 15.89
C GLN A 65 -4.07 6.15 16.10
N THR A 66 -3.57 5.65 17.24
CA THR A 66 -2.14 5.64 17.57
C THR A 66 -1.42 4.54 16.79
N GLU A 67 -2.01 3.35 16.69
CA GLU A 67 -1.53 2.22 15.90
C GLU A 67 -1.47 2.58 14.40
N LEU A 68 -2.50 3.23 13.85
CA LEU A 68 -2.48 3.69 12.45
C LEU A 68 -1.39 4.75 12.20
N ARG A 69 -1.16 5.64 13.17
CA ARG A 69 -0.06 6.63 13.08
C ARG A 69 1.30 5.97 13.14
N GLN A 70 1.45 4.95 13.99
CA GLN A 70 2.67 4.15 14.05
C GLN A 70 2.93 3.45 12.71
N LEU A 71 1.93 2.75 12.17
CA LEU A 71 2.01 2.10 10.86
C LEU A 71 2.41 3.08 9.74
N CYS A 72 1.83 4.29 9.72
CA CYS A 72 2.21 5.33 8.75
C CYS A 72 3.68 5.73 8.85
N ASN A 73 4.19 5.91 10.06
CA ASN A 73 5.60 6.26 10.27
C ASN A 73 6.53 5.11 9.88
N GLU A 74 6.17 3.87 10.22
CA GLU A 74 6.92 2.67 9.86
C GLU A 74 6.96 2.47 8.34
N ALA A 75 5.81 2.55 7.67
CA ALA A 75 5.72 2.45 6.22
C ALA A 75 6.55 3.54 5.53
N LEU A 76 6.49 4.80 6.01
CA LEU A 76 7.30 5.88 5.47
C LEU A 76 8.80 5.63 5.65
N HIS A 77 9.22 5.23 6.85
CA HIS A 77 10.62 4.94 7.14
C HIS A 77 11.14 3.80 6.26
N ALA A 78 10.36 2.72 6.13
CA ALA A 78 10.74 1.56 5.33
C ALA A 78 10.77 1.88 3.83
N LEU A 79 9.82 2.68 3.31
CA LEU A 79 9.85 3.15 1.92
C LEU A 79 11.05 4.06 1.61
N GLN A 80 11.57 4.77 2.62
CA GLN A 80 12.76 5.63 2.52
C GLN A 80 14.09 4.88 2.72
N ASP A 81 14.04 3.61 3.13
CA ASP A 81 15.24 2.85 3.51
C ASP A 81 16.13 2.56 2.30
N GLU A 82 17.38 3.05 2.36
CA GLU A 82 18.40 2.86 1.32
C GLU A 82 18.86 1.41 1.20
N ASP A 83 18.75 0.62 2.26
CA ASP A 83 19.09 -0.81 2.25
C ASP A 83 17.97 -1.66 1.61
N MET A 84 16.93 -1.00 1.06
CA MET A 84 15.75 -1.64 0.50
C MET A 84 15.15 -2.60 1.52
N GLY A 85 14.71 -2.08 2.67
CA GLY A 85 14.16 -2.86 3.80
C GLY A 85 12.63 -2.83 3.91
N PHE A 86 11.93 -2.25 2.93
CA PHE A 86 10.47 -2.26 2.89
C PHE A 86 9.93 -3.69 2.86
N GLU A 87 8.77 -3.92 3.46
CA GLU A 87 8.01 -5.17 3.43
C GLU A 87 6.52 -4.82 3.27
N PRO A 88 5.79 -5.39 2.31
CA PRO A 88 4.34 -5.26 2.27
C PRO A 88 3.72 -5.99 3.47
N LEU A 89 2.82 -5.31 4.20
CA LEU A 89 2.04 -5.93 5.28
C LEU A 89 1.09 -7.01 4.73
N LEU A 90 1.46 -8.27 4.93
CA LEU A 90 0.77 -9.47 4.43
C LEU A 90 0.63 -10.49 5.58
N PRO A 91 -0.31 -11.46 5.47
CA PRO A 91 -0.36 -12.58 6.40
C PRO A 91 0.96 -13.35 6.42
N ASP A 92 1.31 -13.90 7.58
CA ASP A 92 2.49 -14.74 7.75
C ASP A 92 2.41 -16.08 7.00
N ASP A 93 3.48 -16.86 7.05
CA ASP A 93 3.60 -18.15 6.37
C ASP A 93 2.77 -19.28 7.02
N GLU A 94 2.14 -19.04 8.17
CA GLU A 94 1.16 -19.96 8.75
C GLU A 94 -0.19 -19.90 8.01
N ALA A 95 -0.48 -18.80 7.30
CA ALA A 95 -1.66 -18.65 6.47
C ALA A 95 -1.57 -19.45 5.15
N GLU A 96 -2.69 -20.04 4.73
CA GLU A 96 -2.79 -20.74 3.44
C GLU A 96 -2.34 -19.85 2.29
N LEU A 97 -1.58 -20.42 1.34
CA LEU A 97 -1.04 -19.69 0.18
C LEU A 97 -2.12 -18.88 -0.55
N GLY A 98 -3.34 -19.42 -0.69
CA GLY A 98 -4.43 -18.71 -1.35
C GLY A 98 -4.83 -17.42 -0.63
N THR A 99 -4.81 -17.43 0.70
CA THR A 99 -5.07 -16.24 1.52
C THR A 99 -3.97 -15.19 1.32
N ARG A 100 -2.71 -15.64 1.29
CA ARG A 100 -1.54 -14.78 1.04
C ARG A 100 -1.53 -14.17 -0.35
N VAL A 101 -1.86 -14.95 -1.39
CA VAL A 101 -2.00 -14.46 -2.78
C VAL A 101 -3.10 -13.41 -2.89
N LEU A 102 -4.27 -13.64 -2.28
CA LEU A 102 -5.35 -12.66 -2.27
C LEU A 102 -4.97 -11.38 -1.51
N ALA A 103 -4.23 -11.52 -0.40
CA ALA A 103 -3.73 -10.37 0.36
C ALA A 103 -2.72 -9.55 -0.48
N LEU A 104 -1.81 -10.20 -1.22
CA LEU A 104 -0.87 -9.52 -2.12
C LEU A 104 -1.59 -8.79 -3.26
N ALA A 105 -2.60 -9.42 -3.85
CA ALA A 105 -3.45 -8.80 -4.88
C ALA A 105 -4.16 -7.55 -4.32
N SER A 106 -4.74 -7.67 -3.12
CA SER A 106 -5.42 -6.56 -2.43
C SER A 106 -4.43 -5.45 -2.06
N TRP A 107 -3.20 -5.80 -1.65
CA TRP A 107 -2.15 -4.82 -1.38
C TRP A 107 -1.80 -4.02 -2.63
N CYS A 108 -1.66 -4.68 -3.79
CA CYS A 108 -1.39 -4.03 -5.07
C CYS A 108 -2.54 -3.09 -5.48
N GLU A 109 -3.79 -3.54 -5.30
CA GLU A 109 -4.98 -2.73 -5.57
C GLU A 109 -5.00 -1.46 -4.71
N GLY A 110 -4.81 -1.60 -3.40
CA GLY A 110 -4.69 -0.49 -2.48
C GLY A 110 -3.57 0.47 -2.88
N PHE A 111 -2.39 -0.04 -3.21
CA PHE A 111 -1.25 0.79 -3.63
C PHE A 111 -1.58 1.65 -4.85
N LEU A 112 -2.20 1.05 -5.87
CA LEU A 112 -2.64 1.77 -7.06
C LEU A 112 -3.71 2.82 -6.73
N PHE A 113 -4.66 2.50 -5.86
CA PHE A 113 -5.70 3.42 -5.39
C PHE A 113 -5.11 4.63 -4.65
N GLY A 114 -4.20 4.38 -3.70
CA GLY A 114 -3.51 5.43 -2.95
C GLY A 114 -2.68 6.35 -3.86
N LEU A 115 -1.97 5.79 -4.83
CA LEU A 115 -1.19 6.55 -5.80
C LEU A 115 -2.07 7.44 -6.70
N ALA A 116 -3.23 6.93 -7.11
CA ALA A 116 -4.21 7.66 -7.91
C ALA A 116 -4.84 8.86 -7.18
N SER A 117 -4.65 8.98 -5.87
CA SER A 117 -5.11 10.13 -5.07
C SER A 117 -4.42 11.46 -5.41
N ARG A 118 -3.38 11.45 -6.25
CA ARG A 118 -2.70 12.64 -6.78
C ARG A 118 -3.49 13.28 -7.92
N PRO A 119 -4.02 14.51 -7.75
CA PRO A 119 -4.71 15.20 -8.82
C PRO A 119 -3.79 15.43 -10.03
N GLY A 120 -4.28 15.11 -11.23
CA GLY A 120 -3.53 15.33 -12.47
C GLY A 120 -2.31 14.43 -12.65
N LEU A 121 -2.28 13.27 -11.98
CA LEU A 121 -1.25 12.26 -12.20
C LEU A 121 -1.18 11.87 -13.69
N ASP A 122 -0.03 12.14 -14.31
CA ASP A 122 0.25 11.76 -15.69
C ASP A 122 1.36 10.71 -15.71
N LEU A 123 0.96 9.44 -15.76
CA LEU A 123 1.88 8.30 -15.77
C LEU A 123 2.84 8.34 -16.96
N LYS A 124 2.51 9.03 -18.06
CA LYS A 124 3.42 9.16 -19.22
C LYS A 124 4.67 9.96 -18.90
N LYS A 125 4.65 10.75 -17.83
CA LYS A 125 5.82 11.49 -17.36
C LYS A 125 6.72 10.61 -16.50
N CYS A 126 6.27 9.45 -16.02
CA CYS A 126 7.07 8.54 -15.22
C CYS A 126 8.14 7.85 -16.08
N SER A 127 9.17 7.32 -15.43
CA SER A 127 10.17 6.46 -16.05
C SER A 127 9.52 5.23 -16.71
N GLU A 128 10.25 4.54 -17.58
CA GLU A 128 9.73 3.32 -18.17
C GLU A 128 9.56 2.22 -17.13
N GLU A 129 10.53 2.16 -16.22
CA GLU A 129 10.61 1.22 -15.11
C GLU A 129 9.42 1.38 -14.15
N VAL A 130 9.08 2.60 -13.74
CA VAL A 130 7.88 2.82 -12.89
C VAL A 130 6.59 2.53 -13.65
N ARG A 131 6.50 2.84 -14.95
CA ARG A 131 5.31 2.50 -15.73
C ARG A 131 5.12 0.98 -15.85
N GLU A 132 6.21 0.24 -15.95
CA GLU A 132 6.23 -1.22 -15.94
C GLU A 132 5.76 -1.78 -14.60
N VAL A 133 6.37 -1.34 -13.49
CA VAL A 133 5.95 -1.75 -12.13
C VAL A 133 4.45 -1.52 -11.91
N LEU A 134 3.92 -0.35 -12.26
CA LEU A 134 2.50 -0.04 -12.08
C LEU A 134 1.58 -0.89 -12.97
N ARG A 135 2.02 -1.21 -14.18
CA ARG A 135 1.28 -2.12 -15.08
C ARG A 135 1.26 -3.53 -14.50
N ASP A 136 2.38 -3.99 -13.95
CA ASP A 136 2.49 -5.34 -13.41
C ASP A 136 1.69 -5.46 -12.10
N PHE A 137 1.70 -4.43 -11.24
CA PHE A 137 0.80 -4.36 -10.08
C PHE A 137 -0.66 -4.44 -10.50
N THR A 138 -1.03 -3.82 -11.62
CA THR A 138 -2.38 -3.91 -12.19
C THR A 138 -2.73 -5.34 -12.64
N GLN A 139 -1.73 -6.13 -13.10
CA GLN A 139 -1.96 -7.54 -13.39
C GLN A 139 -2.11 -8.37 -12.10
N PHE A 140 -1.31 -8.06 -11.07
CA PHE A 140 -1.34 -8.78 -9.80
C PHE A 140 -2.65 -8.59 -9.03
N THR A 141 -3.40 -7.50 -9.25
CA THR A 141 -4.75 -7.37 -8.66
C THR A 141 -5.73 -8.44 -9.16
N GLN A 142 -5.40 -9.16 -10.23
CA GLN A 142 -6.19 -10.27 -10.78
C GLN A 142 -5.58 -11.64 -10.46
N ALA A 143 -4.55 -11.70 -9.60
CA ALA A 143 -3.91 -12.95 -9.24
C ALA A 143 -4.85 -13.88 -8.47
N SER A 144 -4.81 -15.17 -8.82
CA SER A 144 -5.55 -16.24 -8.16
C SER A 144 -4.76 -17.55 -8.28
N LEU A 145 -4.83 -18.41 -7.27
CA LEU A 145 -4.27 -19.75 -7.36
C LEU A 145 -5.06 -20.65 -8.32
N GLY A 146 -4.37 -21.45 -9.12
CA GLY A 146 -4.96 -22.49 -9.95
C GLY A 146 -5.31 -23.75 -9.16
N GLU A 147 -6.41 -24.41 -9.50
CA GLU A 147 -6.92 -25.59 -8.77
C GLU A 147 -6.05 -26.87 -8.88
N ASN A 148 -5.03 -26.89 -9.74
CA ASN A 148 -4.23 -28.10 -10.04
C ASN A 148 -2.71 -27.80 -10.14
N GLU A 149 -2.23 -26.76 -9.48
CA GLU A 149 -0.82 -26.37 -9.53
C GLU A 149 0.01 -27.09 -8.46
N ASP A 150 1.31 -27.22 -8.74
CA ASP A 150 2.28 -27.79 -7.79
C ASP A 150 2.53 -26.76 -6.69
N LEU A 151 2.07 -27.06 -5.47
CA LEU A 151 2.12 -26.13 -4.35
C LEU A 151 3.54 -25.64 -4.03
N GLU A 152 4.58 -26.48 -4.19
CA GLU A 152 5.96 -26.04 -3.93
C GLU A 152 6.44 -25.02 -4.96
N LEU A 153 6.00 -25.15 -6.22
CA LEU A 153 6.30 -24.17 -7.26
C LEU A 153 5.55 -22.85 -7.03
N GLU A 154 4.29 -22.93 -6.62
CA GLU A 154 3.46 -21.74 -6.33
C GLU A 154 3.99 -20.95 -5.12
N GLU A 155 4.48 -21.63 -4.08
CA GLU A 155 5.15 -20.99 -2.93
C GLU A 155 6.41 -20.22 -3.37
N GLY A 156 7.24 -20.84 -4.24
CA GLY A 156 8.42 -20.17 -4.79
C GLY A 156 8.06 -18.94 -5.62
N ALA A 157 7.05 -19.07 -6.49
CA ALA A 157 6.55 -17.96 -7.30
C ALA A 157 6.00 -16.82 -6.44
N TYR A 158 5.27 -17.15 -5.37
CA TYR A 158 4.76 -16.15 -4.42
C TYR A 158 5.87 -15.34 -3.78
N VAL A 159 6.95 -15.97 -3.30
CA VAL A 159 8.10 -15.27 -2.71
C VAL A 159 8.74 -14.30 -3.71
N GLU A 160 8.89 -14.71 -4.97
CA GLU A 160 9.42 -13.85 -6.03
C GLU A 160 8.50 -12.65 -6.31
N LEU A 161 7.18 -12.86 -6.31
CA LEU A 161 6.19 -11.78 -6.48
C LEU A 161 6.22 -10.79 -5.32
N VAL A 162 6.32 -11.27 -4.08
CA VAL A 162 6.46 -10.41 -2.89
C VAL A 162 7.72 -9.55 -3.01
N GLU A 163 8.86 -10.13 -3.37
CA GLU A 163 10.11 -9.39 -3.57
C GLU A 163 10.00 -8.34 -4.69
N TYR A 164 9.34 -8.69 -5.80
CA TYR A 164 9.09 -7.74 -6.88
C TYR A 164 8.23 -6.56 -6.42
N VAL A 165 7.14 -6.84 -5.68
CA VAL A 165 6.26 -5.81 -5.13
C VAL A 165 7.01 -4.89 -4.17
N ARG A 166 7.88 -5.47 -3.35
CA ARG A 166 8.70 -4.77 -2.36
C ARG A 166 9.62 -3.74 -3.01
N VAL A 167 10.43 -4.19 -3.99
CA VAL A 167 11.35 -3.34 -4.76
C VAL A 167 10.57 -2.33 -5.61
N GLY A 168 9.49 -2.76 -6.25
CA GLY A 168 8.64 -1.91 -7.08
C GLY A 168 8.03 -0.75 -6.30
N ALA A 169 7.52 -1.01 -5.09
CA ALA A 169 6.94 0.02 -4.23
C ALA A 169 7.97 1.10 -3.85
N GLN A 170 9.18 0.71 -3.47
CA GLN A 170 10.26 1.66 -3.15
C GLN A 170 10.70 2.45 -4.39
N LEU A 171 10.81 1.80 -5.55
CA LEU A 171 11.15 2.48 -6.81
C LEU A 171 10.14 3.57 -7.17
N VAL A 172 8.84 3.24 -7.08
CA VAL A 172 7.75 4.21 -7.30
C VAL A 172 7.86 5.34 -6.28
N PHE A 173 8.03 5.04 -5.00
CA PHE A 173 8.17 6.05 -3.96
C PHE A 173 9.32 7.02 -4.24
N MET A 174 10.51 6.51 -4.54
CA MET A 174 11.71 7.30 -4.84
C MET A 174 11.48 8.25 -6.03
N GLU A 175 10.89 7.76 -7.12
CA GLU A 175 10.65 8.58 -8.30
C GLU A 175 9.67 9.73 -8.02
N PHE A 176 8.60 9.44 -7.27
CA PHE A 176 7.58 10.43 -6.99
C PHE A 176 8.01 11.47 -5.94
N ARG A 177 8.90 11.10 -5.01
CA ARG A 177 9.49 12.02 -4.01
C ARG A 177 10.66 12.84 -4.56
N ALA A 178 11.43 12.30 -5.52
CA ALA A 178 12.48 13.05 -6.20
C ALA A 178 11.93 14.16 -7.12
N ARG A 179 10.65 14.08 -7.53
CA ARG A 179 9.96 15.14 -8.28
C ARG A 179 9.27 16.10 -7.31
N PRO A 180 9.75 17.35 -7.16
CA PRO A 180 9.01 18.33 -6.37
C PRO A 180 7.59 18.45 -6.92
N LEU A 181 6.61 18.49 -6.01
CA LEU A 181 5.23 18.84 -6.36
C LEU A 181 5.28 20.17 -7.13
N PRO A 182 4.68 20.27 -8.33
CA PRO A 182 4.65 21.54 -9.04
C PRO A 182 3.96 22.57 -8.15
N ASP A 183 4.67 23.64 -7.83
CA ASP A 183 4.18 24.72 -6.97
C ASP A 183 2.92 25.34 -7.64
N PRO A 184 1.74 25.31 -6.99
CA PRO A 184 0.53 25.90 -7.55
C PRO A 184 0.65 27.41 -7.82
N SER A 185 1.67 28.08 -7.28
CA SER A 185 1.98 29.48 -7.57
C SER A 185 2.71 29.70 -8.91
N GLN A 186 3.44 28.71 -9.43
CA GLN A 186 4.13 28.80 -10.73
C GLN A 186 3.14 28.73 -11.92
N SER A 187 2.00 28.08 -11.74
CA SER A 187 0.93 28.02 -12.75
C SER A 187 0.19 29.34 -12.96
N ARG A 188 0.36 30.34 -12.08
CA ARG A 188 -0.32 31.65 -12.17
C ARG A 188 0.50 32.74 -12.86
N GLN A 189 1.74 32.49 -13.26
CA GLN A 189 2.60 33.51 -13.89
C GLN A 189 2.68 33.43 -15.43
N LEU A 190 1.87 32.59 -16.06
CA LEU A 190 1.75 32.54 -17.53
C LEU A 190 0.42 33.17 -17.95
N HIS A 191 0.31 34.50 -17.85
CA HIS A 191 -0.65 35.31 -18.59
C HIS A 191 -0.20 36.77 -18.68
#